data_AF-A0A1I6SF36-F1
#
_entry.id   AF-A0A1I6SF36-F1
#
_cell.length_a   1.000
_cell.length_b   1.000
_cell.length_c   1.000
_cell.angle_alpha   90.00
_cell.angle_beta   90.00
_cell.angle_gamma   90.00
#
_symmetry.space_group_name_H-M   'P 1'
#
loop_
_entity.id
_entity.type
_entity.pdbx_description
1 polymer ?
#
loop_
_entity_poly.entity_id
_entity_poly.type
_entity_poly.pdbx_seq_one_letter_code
_entity_poly.pdbx_strand_id
1 'polypeptide(L)'
;MDETDRYEEDYGAIGSLIGPGSHLEGDRLNELLALISIELMRRATKAGLEDEGARALRQVLLLWMRKLHSTPYNPRRLEFFVSEFSDPDRKRVERGLKLLSQCLPMVQKNGWAGEIVVDLSPWLRDNDDALISDLHRQWLSQHIRAVQHACHGAELMIENYLDPRLPQSSRPGVRARLTLLQERWKALQRRLKLTRRAHLREALGDPWALYDEVAELEHLHDCVVGLQADPDGTPMLFSMLWRLEGPSKLQALSLSRLETGKAEREPRRRSSGLVH
;
A
#
# COMPACT_ATOMS: atom_id res chain seq x y z
N MET A 1 -15.76 17.31 -19.21
CA MET A 1 -15.18 16.20 -18.45
C MET A 1 -14.19 15.55 -19.37
N ASP A 2 -12.92 15.76 -19.06
CA ASP A 2 -11.81 15.28 -19.87
C ASP A 2 -11.63 13.78 -19.56
N GLU A 3 -11.31 12.95 -20.54
CA GLU A 3 -11.21 11.49 -20.35
C GLU A 3 -10.09 11.10 -19.35
N THR A 4 -9.19 12.03 -19.03
CA THR A 4 -8.19 11.91 -17.97
C THR A 4 -8.79 11.91 -16.55
N ASP A 5 -9.92 12.58 -16.32
CA ASP A 5 -10.55 12.60 -14.99
C ASP A 5 -11.10 11.21 -14.59
N ARG A 6 -11.50 10.39 -15.58
CA ARG A 6 -12.01 9.02 -15.33
C ARG A 6 -10.93 8.01 -15.01
N TYR A 7 -9.69 8.24 -15.44
CA TYR A 7 -8.58 7.38 -15.01
C TYR A 7 -8.08 7.78 -13.62
N GLU A 8 -8.27 9.04 -13.20
CA GLU A 8 -8.02 9.44 -11.81
C GLU A 8 -9.02 8.86 -10.80
N GLU A 9 -10.21 8.43 -11.26
CA GLU A 9 -11.32 7.94 -10.42
C GLU A 9 -11.08 6.59 -9.70
N ASP A 10 -10.10 5.78 -10.13
CA ASP A 10 -9.77 4.48 -9.51
C ASP A 10 -8.54 4.53 -8.59
N TYR A 11 -7.93 5.70 -8.40
CA TYR A 11 -6.79 5.87 -7.49
C TYR A 11 -7.30 6.33 -6.14
N GLY A 12 -7.24 5.45 -5.14
CA GLY A 12 -7.62 5.79 -3.76
C GLY A 12 -7.03 7.14 -3.33
N ALA A 13 -7.78 7.92 -2.55
CA ALA A 13 -7.52 9.35 -2.34
C ALA A 13 -6.07 9.70 -1.92
N ILE A 14 -5.36 8.81 -1.22
CA ILE A 14 -3.96 9.02 -0.78
C ILE A 14 -2.93 8.58 -1.82
N GLY A 15 -3.33 7.91 -2.89
CA GLY A 15 -2.45 7.40 -3.93
C GLY A 15 -1.53 8.47 -4.50
N SER A 16 -2.03 9.70 -4.65
CA SER A 16 -1.21 10.87 -5.07
C SER A 16 -0.01 11.16 -4.16
N LEU A 17 -0.10 10.88 -2.85
CA LEU A 17 0.98 11.05 -1.88
C LEU A 17 1.99 9.89 -1.88
N ILE A 18 1.63 8.73 -2.46
CA ILE A 18 2.49 7.53 -2.54
C ILE A 18 3.02 7.30 -3.97
N GLY A 19 2.54 8.10 -4.92
CA GLY A 19 2.97 8.09 -6.31
C GLY A 19 1.79 7.93 -7.28
N PRO A 20 1.87 8.57 -8.47
CA PRO A 20 0.82 8.47 -9.47
C PRO A 20 0.54 7.00 -9.82
N GLY A 21 -0.73 6.59 -9.79
CA GLY A 21 -1.16 5.22 -10.11
C GLY A 21 -1.12 4.22 -8.95
N SER A 22 -1.02 4.68 -7.69
CA SER A 22 -1.03 3.81 -6.51
C SER A 22 -2.40 3.20 -6.24
N HIS A 23 -2.47 1.88 -6.09
CA HIS A 23 -3.70 1.15 -5.76
C HIS A 23 -3.72 0.84 -4.25
N LEU A 24 -4.55 1.59 -3.50
CA LEU A 24 -4.67 1.46 -2.04
C LEU A 24 -6.13 1.21 -1.69
N GLU A 25 -6.42 0.00 -1.21
CA GLU A 25 -7.76 -0.37 -0.76
C GLU A 25 -7.71 -1.08 0.61
N GLY A 26 -8.84 -1.06 1.31
CA GLY A 26 -9.05 -1.79 2.56
C GLY A 26 -8.02 -1.47 3.65
N ASP A 27 -7.52 -2.51 4.31
CA ASP A 27 -6.67 -2.39 5.50
C ASP A 27 -5.33 -1.66 5.22
N ARG A 28 -4.78 -1.79 4.00
CA ARG A 28 -3.52 -1.12 3.63
C ARG A 28 -3.69 0.40 3.59
N LEU A 29 -4.85 0.89 3.14
CA LEU A 29 -5.16 2.31 3.15
C LEU A 29 -5.32 2.84 4.59
N ASN A 30 -5.93 2.04 5.48
CA ASN A 30 -6.17 2.42 6.88
C ASN A 30 -4.88 2.65 7.67
N GLU A 31 -3.87 1.80 7.47
CA GLU A 31 -2.59 1.94 8.17
C GLU A 31 -1.83 3.19 7.70
N LEU A 32 -1.86 3.49 6.40
CA LEU A 32 -1.24 4.70 5.83
C LEU A 32 -1.99 5.95 6.28
N LEU A 33 -3.32 5.91 6.34
CA LEU A 33 -4.16 6.96 6.91
C LEU A 33 -3.82 7.24 8.37
N ALA A 34 -3.60 6.19 9.16
CA ALA A 34 -3.22 6.33 10.56
C ALA A 34 -1.85 7.02 10.68
N LEU A 35 -0.87 6.66 9.85
CA LEU A 35 0.44 7.34 9.80
C LEU A 35 0.32 8.80 9.42
N ILE A 36 -0.47 9.13 8.40
CA ILE A 36 -0.72 10.52 8.00
C ILE A 36 -1.38 11.27 9.17
N SER A 37 -2.37 10.66 9.81
CA SER A 37 -3.08 11.27 10.94
C SER A 37 -2.14 11.57 12.11
N ILE A 38 -1.22 10.66 12.44
CA ILE A 38 -0.20 10.87 13.47
C ILE A 38 0.71 12.05 13.09
N GLU A 39 1.14 12.11 11.83
CA GLU A 39 2.00 13.18 11.35
C GLU A 39 1.28 14.55 11.35
N LEU A 40 0.00 14.59 10.98
CA LEU A 40 -0.82 15.81 11.06
C LEU A 40 -1.01 16.27 12.51
N MET A 41 -1.25 15.35 13.44
CA MET A 41 -1.30 15.66 14.87
C MET A 41 0.03 16.24 15.37
N ARG A 42 1.16 15.64 14.98
CA ARG A 42 2.50 16.13 15.34
C ARG A 42 2.76 17.54 14.80
N ARG A 43 2.37 17.81 13.55
CA ARG A 43 2.48 19.15 12.92
C ARG A 43 1.62 20.17 13.65
N ALA A 44 0.39 19.79 14.00
CA ALA A 44 -0.52 20.64 14.74
C ALA A 44 0.04 21.02 16.13
N THR A 45 0.57 20.06 16.87
CA THR A 45 1.25 20.33 18.15
C THR A 45 2.46 21.25 17.95
N LYS A 46 3.27 21.02 16.92
CA LYS A 46 4.41 21.90 16.59
C LYS A 46 3.98 23.32 16.21
N ALA A 47 2.79 23.48 15.61
CA ALA A 47 2.19 24.76 15.27
C ALA A 47 1.55 25.46 16.48
N GLY A 48 1.57 24.85 17.67
CA GLY A 48 1.02 25.42 18.90
C GLY A 48 -0.47 25.17 19.09
N LEU A 49 -1.05 24.16 18.42
CA LEU A 49 -2.46 23.82 18.60
C LEU A 49 -2.72 23.33 20.04
N GLU A 50 -3.56 24.06 20.76
CA GLU A 50 -3.98 23.74 22.13
C GLU A 50 -4.81 22.45 22.22
N ASP A 51 -4.94 21.89 23.43
CA ASP A 51 -5.61 20.61 23.69
C ASP A 51 -7.03 20.52 23.11
N GLU A 52 -7.85 21.57 23.24
CA GLU A 52 -9.21 21.60 22.67
C GLU A 52 -9.17 21.54 21.13
N GLY A 53 -8.22 22.25 20.50
CA GLY A 53 -7.98 22.19 19.07
C GLY A 53 -7.46 20.83 18.61
N ALA A 54 -6.53 20.23 19.35
CA ALA A 54 -5.98 18.91 19.06
C ALA A 54 -7.06 17.81 19.17
N ARG A 55 -7.99 17.94 20.13
CA ARG A 55 -9.16 17.05 20.23
C ARG A 55 -10.08 17.17 19.02
N ALA A 56 -10.35 18.40 18.56
CA ALA A 56 -11.14 18.62 17.35
C ALA A 56 -10.45 18.03 16.12
N LEU A 57 -9.15 18.27 15.95
CA LEU A 57 -8.37 17.67 14.86
C LEU A 57 -8.44 16.14 14.87
N ARG A 58 -8.28 15.51 16.04
CA ARG A 58 -8.41 14.05 16.16
C ARG A 58 -9.78 13.56 15.66
N GLN A 59 -10.87 14.25 16.00
CA GLN A 59 -12.20 13.86 15.51
C GLN A 59 -12.36 14.11 14.01
N VAL A 60 -11.82 15.20 13.49
CA VAL A 60 -11.76 15.47 12.04
C VAL A 60 -11.02 14.35 11.31
N LEU A 61 -9.88 13.89 11.83
CA LEU A 61 -9.10 12.79 11.24
C LEU A 61 -9.83 11.44 11.32
N LEU A 62 -10.56 11.16 12.40
CA LEU A 62 -11.40 9.96 12.50
C LEU A 62 -12.57 10.00 11.49
N LEU A 63 -13.19 11.17 11.31
CA LEU A 63 -14.22 11.36 10.28
C LEU A 63 -13.65 11.22 8.88
N TRP A 64 -12.44 11.74 8.64
CA TRP A 64 -11.71 11.58 7.39
C TRP A 64 -11.50 10.10 7.04
N MET A 65 -10.96 9.32 7.99
CA MET A 65 -10.77 7.87 7.80
C MET A 65 -12.08 7.16 7.47
N ARG A 66 -13.20 7.52 8.10
CA ARG A 66 -14.51 6.93 7.82
C ARG A 66 -15.04 7.31 6.43
N LYS A 67 -14.97 8.59 6.06
CA LYS A 67 -15.54 9.12 4.80
C LYS A 67 -14.79 8.67 3.55
N LEU A 68 -13.50 8.39 3.67
CA LEU A 68 -12.70 7.86 2.57
C LEU A 68 -13.19 6.50 2.06
N HIS A 69 -14.00 5.77 2.83
CA HIS A 69 -14.58 4.50 2.40
C HIS A 69 -15.90 4.65 1.63
N SER A 70 -16.52 5.84 1.62
CA SER A 70 -17.92 6.00 1.21
C SER A 70 -18.15 6.74 -0.10
N THR A 71 -17.17 7.46 -0.65
CA THR A 71 -17.35 8.30 -1.86
C THR A 71 -16.01 8.68 -2.50
N PRO A 72 -15.95 8.90 -3.83
CA PRO A 72 -14.78 9.50 -4.47
C PRO A 72 -14.61 10.92 -3.93
N TYR A 73 -13.53 11.15 -3.19
CA TYR A 73 -13.38 12.32 -2.34
C TYR A 73 -11.98 12.91 -2.47
N ASN A 74 -11.88 14.24 -2.41
CA ASN A 74 -10.57 14.89 -2.34
C ASN A 74 -9.96 14.61 -0.94
N PRO A 75 -8.83 13.87 -0.85
CA PRO A 75 -8.21 13.49 0.43
C PRO A 75 -7.84 14.68 1.31
N ARG A 76 -7.60 15.85 0.72
CA ARG A 76 -7.10 17.03 1.40
C ARG A 76 -8.20 17.95 1.88
N ARG A 77 -9.41 17.85 1.34
CA ARG A 77 -10.49 18.77 1.67
C ARG A 77 -11.61 17.98 2.31
N LEU A 78 -11.82 18.14 3.61
CA LEU A 78 -12.78 17.39 4.43
C LEU A 78 -14.04 18.19 4.68
N GLU A 79 -15.21 17.61 4.42
CA GLU A 79 -16.52 18.22 4.55
C GLU A 79 -17.33 17.39 5.53
N PHE A 80 -17.84 18.03 6.58
CA PHE A 80 -18.61 17.36 7.62
C PHE A 80 -19.53 18.33 8.35
N PHE A 81 -20.50 17.78 9.06
CA PHE A 81 -21.40 18.51 9.96
C PHE A 81 -20.91 18.40 11.40
N VAL A 82 -21.18 19.42 12.22
CA VAL A 82 -20.91 19.38 13.67
C VAL A 82 -21.59 18.18 14.34
N SER A 83 -22.75 17.75 13.82
CA SER A 83 -23.49 16.59 14.31
C SER A 83 -22.80 15.24 14.05
N GLU A 84 -21.79 15.20 13.18
CA GLU A 84 -21.02 13.96 12.92
C GLU A 84 -19.92 13.72 13.98
N PHE A 85 -19.60 14.73 14.79
CA PHE A 85 -18.65 14.58 15.88
C PHE A 85 -19.24 13.68 16.98
N SER A 86 -18.37 12.85 17.56
CA SER A 86 -18.76 11.91 18.62
C SER A 86 -18.80 12.57 20.01
N ASP A 87 -18.40 13.83 20.14
CA ASP A 87 -18.47 14.55 21.42
C ASP A 87 -19.91 15.00 21.73
N PRO A 88 -20.47 14.64 22.90
CA PRO A 88 -21.79 15.12 23.31
C PRO A 88 -21.81 16.63 23.60
N ASP A 89 -20.67 17.25 23.91
CA ASP A 89 -20.57 18.69 24.20
C ASP A 89 -20.32 19.48 22.92
N ARG A 90 -21.41 19.85 22.25
CA ARG A 90 -21.36 20.64 21.00
C ARG A 90 -20.58 21.94 21.14
N LYS A 91 -20.68 22.64 22.28
CA LYS A 91 -19.96 23.91 22.49
C LYS A 91 -18.46 23.69 22.52
N ARG A 92 -18.00 22.55 23.07
CA ARG A 92 -16.59 22.17 23.07
C ARG A 92 -16.08 21.85 21.67
N VAL A 93 -16.87 21.15 20.86
CA VAL A 93 -16.54 20.90 19.45
C VAL A 93 -16.37 22.23 18.71
N GLU A 94 -17.31 23.16 18.88
CA GLU A 94 -17.25 24.47 18.24
C GLU A 94 -16.02 25.29 18.68
N ARG A 95 -15.66 25.26 19.98
CA ARG A 95 -14.42 25.89 20.47
C ARG A 95 -13.17 25.24 19.87
N GLY A 96 -13.11 23.91 19.85
CA GLY A 96 -11.98 23.18 19.27
C GLY A 96 -11.83 23.45 17.77
N LEU A 97 -12.93 23.52 17.03
CA LEU A 97 -12.92 23.89 15.60
C LEU A 97 -12.45 25.33 15.38
N LYS A 98 -12.84 26.27 16.26
CA LYS A 98 -12.35 27.65 16.23
C LYS A 98 -10.85 27.74 16.50
N LEU A 99 -10.31 26.89 17.37
CA LEU A 99 -8.86 26.81 17.58
C LEU A 99 -8.15 26.18 16.37
N LEU A 100 -8.73 25.12 15.81
CA LEU A 100 -8.20 24.46 14.62
C LEU A 100 -8.13 25.41 13.42
N SER A 101 -9.12 26.29 13.23
CA SER A 101 -9.15 27.26 12.14
C SER A 101 -8.06 28.33 12.20
N GLN A 102 -7.39 28.47 13.35
CA GLN A 102 -6.22 29.34 13.49
C GLN A 102 -4.96 28.70 12.89
N CYS A 103 -4.95 27.37 12.76
CA CYS A 103 -3.79 26.61 12.30
C CYS A 103 -3.98 26.01 10.89
N LEU A 104 -5.22 25.75 10.49
CA LEU A 104 -5.60 25.22 9.18
C LEU A 104 -6.69 26.08 8.52
N PRO A 105 -6.67 26.25 7.19
CA PRO A 105 -7.77 26.86 6.49
C PRO A 105 -9.05 26.06 6.70
N MET A 106 -10.07 26.76 7.20
CA MET A 106 -11.40 26.19 7.43
C MET A 106 -12.44 27.15 6.87
N VAL A 107 -13.41 26.59 6.14
CA VAL A 107 -14.56 27.32 5.61
C VAL A 107 -15.83 26.73 6.20
N GLN A 108 -16.58 27.54 6.94
CA GLN A 108 -17.94 27.16 7.33
C GLN A 108 -18.89 27.66 6.25
N LYS A 109 -19.58 26.74 5.56
CA LYS A 109 -20.60 27.10 4.59
C LYS A 109 -21.92 27.31 5.33
N ASN A 110 -22.45 28.53 5.23
CA ASN A 110 -23.75 28.89 5.80
C ASN A 110 -24.88 28.33 4.93
N GLY A 111 -25.24 27.06 5.15
CA GLY A 111 -26.47 26.43 4.70
C GLY A 111 -27.29 25.91 5.88
N TRP A 112 -28.47 25.32 5.63
CA TRP A 112 -29.40 24.83 6.67
C TRP A 112 -28.78 23.84 7.69
N ALA A 113 -27.66 23.19 7.35
CA ALA A 113 -27.00 22.19 8.19
C ALA A 113 -25.62 22.62 8.76
N GLY A 114 -25.10 23.80 8.41
CA GLY A 114 -23.81 24.29 8.93
C GLY A 114 -22.64 23.37 8.59
N GLU A 115 -22.40 23.15 7.30
CA GLU A 115 -21.29 22.33 6.79
C GLU A 115 -19.94 23.01 7.09
N ILE A 116 -18.99 22.23 7.58
CA ILE A 116 -17.62 22.66 7.84
C ILE A 116 -16.72 21.98 6.83
N VAL A 117 -15.90 22.79 6.18
CA VAL A 117 -14.86 22.35 5.25
C VAL A 117 -13.49 22.61 5.88
N VAL A 118 -12.66 21.59 6.02
CA VAL A 118 -11.26 21.68 6.48
C VAL A 118 -10.35 21.37 5.32
N ASP A 119 -9.40 22.26 5.03
CA ASP A 119 -8.38 22.03 4.02
C ASP A 119 -7.05 21.63 4.68
N LEU A 120 -6.68 20.36 4.52
CA LEU A 120 -5.42 19.76 4.95
C LEU A 120 -4.26 20.02 3.99
N SER A 121 -4.49 20.56 2.78
CA SER A 121 -3.43 20.80 1.78
C SER A 121 -2.19 21.53 2.31
N PRO A 122 -2.31 22.53 3.22
CA PRO A 122 -1.12 23.19 3.78
C PRO A 122 -0.21 22.27 4.59
N TRP A 123 -0.77 21.19 5.15
CA TRP A 123 -0.06 20.18 5.92
C TRP A 123 0.17 18.87 5.14
N LEU A 124 -0.56 18.62 4.05
CA LEU A 124 -0.35 17.50 3.14
C LEU A 124 0.14 18.01 1.79
N ARG A 125 1.42 18.40 1.76
CA ARG A 125 2.04 19.00 0.58
C ARG A 125 2.53 17.91 -0.37
N ASP A 126 2.39 18.13 -1.67
CA ASP A 126 2.92 17.24 -2.72
C ASP A 126 4.44 17.08 -2.70
N ASN A 127 5.15 18.03 -2.08
CA ASN A 127 6.60 18.06 -2.01
C ASN A 127 7.14 17.64 -0.63
N ASP A 128 6.34 16.93 0.16
CA ASP A 128 6.75 16.43 1.47
C ASP A 128 7.58 15.15 1.36
N ASP A 129 8.81 15.27 0.85
CA ASP A 129 9.69 14.12 0.57
C ASP A 129 9.85 13.18 1.77
N ALA A 130 9.81 13.69 3.00
CA ALA A 130 9.94 12.89 4.22
C ALA A 130 8.70 12.04 4.49
N LEU A 131 7.51 12.65 4.53
CA LEU A 131 6.25 11.92 4.72
C LEU A 131 6.01 10.94 3.58
N ILE A 132 6.26 11.36 2.34
CA ILE A 132 6.13 10.52 1.15
C ILE A 132 7.06 9.31 1.25
N SER A 133 8.33 9.51 1.60
CA SER A 133 9.29 8.42 1.78
C SER A 133 8.88 7.45 2.89
N ASP A 134 8.33 7.94 4.00
CA ASP A 134 7.88 7.09 5.11
C ASP A 134 6.66 6.25 4.71
N LEU A 135 5.69 6.85 4.00
CA LEU A 135 4.52 6.15 3.48
C LEU A 135 4.90 5.09 2.46
N HIS A 136 5.82 5.41 1.54
CA HIS A 136 6.35 4.46 0.55
C HIS A 136 6.99 3.26 1.23
N ARG A 137 7.89 3.52 2.19
CA ARG A 137 8.61 2.46 2.90
C ARG A 137 7.65 1.56 3.67
N GLN A 138 6.66 2.13 4.36
CA GLN A 138 5.68 1.35 5.09
C GLN A 138 4.86 0.47 4.14
N TRP A 139 4.30 1.07 3.10
CA TRP A 139 3.48 0.37 2.12
C TRP A 139 4.26 -0.78 1.46
N LEU A 140 5.47 -0.51 0.96
CA LEU A 140 6.29 -1.50 0.27
C LEU A 140 6.68 -2.66 1.21
N SER A 141 7.04 -2.36 2.46
CA SER A 141 7.34 -3.37 3.48
C SER A 141 6.15 -4.29 3.73
N GLN A 142 4.94 -3.75 3.86
CA GLN A 142 3.73 -4.54 4.08
C GLN A 142 3.37 -5.38 2.86
N HIS A 143 3.45 -4.78 1.68
CA HIS A 143 3.20 -5.47 0.42
C HIS A 143 4.15 -6.65 0.23
N ILE A 144 5.47 -6.44 0.39
CA ILE A 144 6.46 -7.53 0.28
C ILE A 144 6.22 -8.62 1.32
N ARG A 145 5.85 -8.28 2.55
CA ARG A 145 5.49 -9.30 3.56
C ARG A 145 4.29 -10.15 3.13
N ALA A 146 3.28 -9.54 2.52
CA ALA A 146 2.13 -10.24 1.98
C ALA A 146 2.54 -11.17 0.83
N VAL A 147 3.39 -10.68 -0.10
CA VAL A 147 3.96 -11.47 -1.19
C VAL A 147 4.71 -12.69 -0.65
N GLN A 148 5.63 -12.49 0.31
CA GLN A 148 6.41 -13.57 0.93
C GLN A 148 5.52 -14.57 1.68
N HIS A 149 4.43 -14.11 2.30
CA HIS A 149 3.47 -14.99 2.94
C HIS A 149 2.72 -15.87 1.91
N ALA A 150 2.29 -15.29 0.80
CA ALA A 150 1.66 -16.03 -0.29
C ALA A 150 2.62 -17.04 -0.93
N CYS A 151 3.88 -16.63 -1.14
CA CYS A 151 4.94 -17.54 -1.61
C CYS A 151 5.09 -18.74 -0.68
N HIS A 152 5.18 -18.49 0.63
CA HIS A 152 5.27 -19.59 1.60
C HIS A 152 4.07 -20.56 1.52
N GLY A 153 2.85 -20.04 1.35
CA GLY A 153 1.66 -20.87 1.13
C GLY A 153 1.77 -21.74 -0.14
N ALA A 154 2.26 -21.17 -1.24
CA ALA A 154 2.52 -21.91 -2.47
C ALA A 154 3.62 -22.95 -2.34
N GLU A 155 4.71 -22.66 -1.62
CA GLU A 155 5.77 -23.63 -1.34
C GLU A 155 5.22 -24.85 -0.58
N LEU A 156 4.43 -24.62 0.48
CA LEU A 156 3.76 -25.69 1.22
C LEU A 156 2.80 -26.51 0.34
N MET A 157 2.06 -25.84 -0.54
CA MET A 157 1.22 -26.54 -1.51
C MET A 157 2.08 -27.44 -2.41
N ILE A 158 3.11 -26.88 -3.05
CA ILE A 158 4.01 -27.63 -3.95
C ILE A 158 4.59 -28.85 -3.22
N GLU A 159 5.09 -28.70 -2.00
CA GLU A 159 5.63 -29.80 -1.21
C GLU A 159 4.60 -30.91 -0.97
N ASN A 160 3.38 -30.54 -0.57
CA ASN A 160 2.31 -31.49 -0.32
C ASN A 160 1.92 -32.25 -1.60
N TYR A 161 1.70 -31.53 -2.70
CA TYR A 161 1.20 -32.13 -3.94
C TYR A 161 2.26 -32.82 -4.79
N LEU A 162 3.54 -32.64 -4.46
CA LEU A 162 4.64 -33.41 -5.03
C LEU A 162 4.89 -34.74 -4.30
N ASP A 163 4.13 -35.09 -3.25
CA ASP A 163 4.28 -36.37 -2.57
C ASP A 163 3.87 -37.54 -3.49
N PRO A 164 4.79 -38.48 -3.82
CA PRO A 164 4.50 -39.61 -4.69
C PRO A 164 3.52 -40.62 -4.08
N ARG A 165 3.22 -40.53 -2.77
CA ARG A 165 2.26 -41.39 -2.08
C ARG A 165 0.81 -40.99 -2.33
N LEU A 166 0.57 -39.84 -2.93
CA LEU A 166 -0.78 -39.35 -3.20
C LEU A 166 -1.47 -40.18 -4.32
N PRO A 167 -2.79 -40.43 -4.24
CA PRO A 167 -3.51 -41.26 -5.22
C PRO A 167 -3.35 -40.81 -6.68
N GLN A 168 -3.36 -39.50 -6.92
CA GLN A 168 -3.21 -38.88 -8.24
C GLN A 168 -1.84 -39.14 -8.88
N SER A 169 -0.81 -39.42 -8.07
CA SER A 169 0.55 -39.74 -8.53
C SER A 169 0.64 -41.06 -9.28
N SER A 170 -0.37 -41.93 -9.13
CA SER A 170 -0.45 -43.24 -9.80
C SER A 170 -1.16 -43.18 -11.16
N ARG A 171 -1.67 -42.03 -11.59
CA ARG A 171 -2.31 -41.85 -12.90
C ARG A 171 -1.31 -42.09 -14.05
N PRO A 172 -1.71 -42.73 -15.17
CA PRO A 172 -0.83 -42.94 -16.32
C PRO A 172 -0.23 -41.63 -16.83
N GLY A 173 1.08 -41.61 -17.10
CA GLY A 173 1.79 -40.41 -17.59
C GLY A 173 2.14 -39.36 -16.52
N VAL A 174 1.48 -39.37 -15.35
CA VAL A 174 1.72 -38.38 -14.28
C VAL A 174 3.06 -38.61 -13.59
N ARG A 175 3.47 -39.87 -13.37
CA ARG A 175 4.70 -40.20 -12.63
C ARG A 175 5.96 -39.57 -13.21
N ALA A 176 6.13 -39.60 -14.54
CA ALA A 176 7.29 -39.00 -15.20
C ALA A 176 7.30 -37.47 -15.04
N ARG A 177 6.12 -36.83 -15.14
CA ARG A 177 5.98 -35.39 -14.93
C ARG A 177 6.20 -34.99 -13.47
N LEU A 178 5.73 -35.80 -12.53
CA LEU A 178 5.93 -35.62 -11.09
C LEU A 178 7.43 -35.62 -10.75
N THR A 179 8.20 -36.59 -11.26
CA THR A 179 9.66 -36.63 -11.05
C THR A 179 10.35 -35.38 -11.57
N LEU A 180 9.98 -34.92 -12.78
CA LEU A 180 10.52 -33.68 -13.33
C LEU A 180 10.20 -32.46 -12.44
N LEU A 181 8.97 -32.35 -11.95
CA LEU A 181 8.59 -31.23 -11.07
C LEU A 181 9.27 -31.31 -9.70
N GLN A 182 9.51 -32.50 -9.15
CA GLN A 182 10.30 -32.69 -7.93
C GLN A 182 11.75 -32.22 -8.11
N GLU A 183 12.37 -32.51 -9.25
CA GLU A 183 13.71 -32.02 -9.56
C GLU A 183 13.75 -30.50 -9.72
N ARG A 184 12.77 -29.93 -10.45
CA ARG A 184 12.63 -28.48 -10.58
C ARG A 184 12.41 -27.81 -9.22
N TRP A 185 11.58 -28.38 -8.36
CA TRP A 185 11.35 -27.87 -7.02
C TRP A 185 12.63 -27.84 -6.19
N LYS A 186 13.39 -28.95 -6.16
CA LYS A 186 14.68 -29.01 -5.46
C LYS A 186 15.68 -27.99 -6.00
N ALA A 187 15.73 -27.78 -7.31
CA ALA A 187 16.60 -26.78 -7.92
C ALA A 187 16.19 -25.35 -7.53
N LEU A 188 14.88 -25.07 -7.55
CA LEU A 188 14.31 -23.78 -7.18
C LEU A 188 14.53 -23.48 -5.70
N GLN A 189 14.31 -24.43 -4.78
CA GLN A 189 14.56 -24.25 -3.34
C GLN A 189 15.99 -23.83 -2.98
N ARG A 190 16.98 -24.23 -3.80
CA ARG A 190 18.39 -23.84 -3.61
C ARG A 190 18.66 -22.40 -4.04
N ARG A 191 17.81 -21.84 -4.90
CA ARG A 191 17.95 -20.49 -5.47
C ARG A 191 17.05 -19.48 -4.78
N LEU A 192 15.83 -19.87 -4.37
CA LEU A 192 14.87 -19.00 -3.69
C LEU A 192 15.46 -18.44 -2.40
N LYS A 193 15.43 -17.11 -2.31
CA LYS A 193 15.96 -16.36 -1.17
C LYS A 193 15.01 -15.24 -0.80
N LEU A 194 14.67 -14.38 -1.76
CA LEU A 194 13.89 -13.17 -1.53
C LEU A 194 12.43 -13.46 -1.21
N THR A 195 11.87 -14.59 -1.67
CA THR A 195 10.51 -15.03 -1.28
C THR A 195 10.38 -15.40 0.20
N ARG A 196 11.50 -15.60 0.90
CA ARG A 196 11.51 -15.98 2.32
C ARG A 196 11.52 -14.76 3.23
N ARG A 197 10.69 -14.79 4.28
CA ARG A 197 10.55 -13.71 5.29
C ARG A 197 11.88 -13.23 5.89
N ALA A 198 12.87 -14.12 6.03
CA ALA A 198 14.19 -13.78 6.56
C ALA A 198 14.95 -12.72 5.71
N HIS A 199 14.60 -12.58 4.43
CA HIS A 199 15.27 -11.70 3.47
C HIS A 199 14.44 -10.45 3.12
N LEU A 200 13.51 -10.05 3.99
CA LEU A 200 12.67 -8.86 3.77
C LEU A 200 13.47 -7.60 3.41
N ARG A 201 14.60 -7.34 4.08
CA ARG A 201 15.43 -6.16 3.79
C ARG A 201 16.02 -6.18 2.38
N GLU A 202 16.44 -7.35 1.92
CA GLU A 202 17.01 -7.52 0.58
C GLU A 202 15.91 -7.38 -0.49
N ALA A 203 14.75 -7.98 -0.25
CA ALA A 203 13.58 -7.86 -1.11
C ALA A 203 13.06 -6.41 -1.21
N LEU A 204 13.15 -5.64 -0.12
CA LEU A 204 12.84 -4.21 -0.12
C LEU A 204 13.83 -3.39 -0.96
N GLY A 205 15.11 -3.78 -0.96
CA GLY A 205 16.14 -3.11 -1.74
C GLY A 205 16.07 -3.42 -3.24
N ASP A 206 15.57 -4.61 -3.61
CA ASP A 206 15.37 -5.01 -4.99
C ASP A 206 14.04 -5.77 -5.18
N PRO A 207 12.91 -5.03 -5.29
CA PRO A 207 11.61 -5.63 -5.57
C PRO A 207 11.56 -6.34 -6.93
N TRP A 208 12.38 -5.95 -7.90
CA TRP A 208 12.42 -6.61 -9.21
C TRP A 208 12.95 -8.04 -9.07
N ALA A 209 14.08 -8.23 -8.39
CA ALA A 209 14.61 -9.56 -8.13
C ALA A 209 13.66 -10.45 -7.31
N LEU A 210 12.93 -9.87 -6.34
CA LEU A 210 11.85 -10.60 -5.65
C LEU A 210 10.81 -11.10 -6.65
N TYR A 211 10.36 -10.26 -7.56
CA TYR A 211 9.30 -10.60 -8.51
C TYR A 211 9.72 -11.61 -9.56
N ASP A 212 11.00 -11.68 -9.91
CA ASP A 212 11.56 -12.75 -10.73
C ASP A 212 11.47 -14.10 -10.00
N GLU A 213 11.82 -14.16 -8.71
CA GLU A 213 11.66 -15.38 -7.90
C GLU A 213 10.18 -15.79 -7.75
N VAL A 214 9.28 -14.82 -7.55
CA VAL A 214 7.82 -15.07 -7.48
C VAL A 214 7.31 -15.68 -8.77
N ALA A 215 7.76 -15.20 -9.94
CA ALA A 215 7.34 -15.73 -11.24
C ALA A 215 7.82 -17.17 -11.47
N GLU A 216 9.06 -17.50 -11.06
CA GLU A 216 9.56 -18.88 -11.12
C GLU A 216 8.72 -19.82 -10.23
N LEU A 217 8.34 -19.36 -9.02
CA LEU A 217 7.50 -20.10 -8.09
C LEU A 217 6.06 -20.29 -8.61
N GLU A 218 5.44 -19.22 -9.12
CA GLU A 218 4.10 -19.23 -9.72
C GLU A 218 4.02 -20.26 -10.86
N HIS A 219 4.99 -20.25 -11.76
CA HIS A 219 5.01 -21.19 -12.88
C HIS A 219 5.13 -22.65 -12.41
N LEU A 220 5.93 -22.92 -11.38
CA LEU A 220 6.04 -24.27 -10.81
C LEU A 220 4.73 -24.68 -10.12
N HIS A 221 4.13 -23.78 -9.34
CA HIS A 221 2.85 -24.00 -8.68
C HIS A 221 1.77 -24.36 -9.70
N ASP A 222 1.62 -23.59 -10.77
CA ASP A 222 0.61 -23.84 -11.80
C ASP A 222 0.85 -25.17 -12.53
N CYS A 223 2.11 -25.57 -12.74
CA CYS A 223 2.43 -26.91 -13.24
C CYS A 223 1.98 -28.01 -12.27
N VAL A 224 2.09 -27.80 -10.96
CA VAL A 224 1.67 -28.77 -9.93
C VAL A 224 0.14 -28.84 -9.84
N VAL A 225 -0.56 -27.70 -9.89
CA VAL A 225 -2.03 -27.64 -9.99
C VAL A 225 -2.51 -28.39 -11.22
N GLY A 226 -1.87 -28.18 -12.37
CA GLY A 226 -2.22 -28.86 -13.62
C GLY A 226 -2.12 -30.39 -13.57
N LEU A 227 -1.33 -30.95 -12.64
CA LEU A 227 -1.27 -32.40 -12.41
C LEU A 227 -2.50 -32.95 -11.65
N GLN A 228 -3.22 -32.09 -10.92
CA GLN A 228 -4.30 -32.54 -10.03
C GLN A 228 -5.57 -32.94 -10.79
N ALA A 229 -5.78 -32.46 -12.02
CA ALA A 229 -6.89 -32.81 -12.92
C ALA A 229 -8.15 -33.33 -12.18
N ASP A 230 -8.82 -32.42 -11.49
CA ASP A 230 -10.20 -32.59 -11.02
C ASP A 230 -10.97 -31.30 -11.41
N PRO A 231 -11.95 -31.36 -12.33
CA PRO A 231 -12.72 -30.19 -12.75
C PRO A 231 -13.74 -29.70 -11.71
N ASP A 232 -14.05 -30.51 -10.69
CA ASP A 232 -15.17 -30.25 -9.76
C ASP A 232 -14.73 -29.77 -8.36
N GLY A 233 -13.43 -29.63 -8.12
CA GLY A 233 -12.90 -29.08 -6.88
C GLY A 233 -11.66 -28.27 -7.18
N THR A 234 -11.82 -27.03 -7.61
CA THR A 234 -10.73 -26.17 -8.09
C THR A 234 -9.83 -25.74 -6.92
N PRO A 235 -8.62 -26.31 -6.72
CA PRO A 235 -7.59 -25.56 -6.03
C PRO A 235 -7.32 -24.32 -6.90
N MET A 236 -7.57 -23.12 -6.36
CA MET A 236 -7.34 -21.88 -7.10
C MET A 236 -5.93 -21.88 -7.68
N LEU A 237 -5.80 -21.54 -8.97
CA LEU A 237 -4.51 -21.26 -9.58
C LEU A 237 -3.78 -20.17 -8.77
N PHE A 238 -2.46 -20.23 -8.68
CA PHE A 238 -1.70 -19.17 -7.99
C PHE A 238 -1.98 -17.82 -8.63
N SER A 239 -2.13 -17.80 -9.96
CA SER A 239 -2.57 -16.63 -10.73
C SER A 239 -3.98 -16.12 -10.37
N MET A 240 -4.87 -16.95 -9.83
CA MET A 240 -6.17 -16.52 -9.30
C MET A 240 -6.06 -15.94 -7.88
N LEU A 241 -5.16 -16.48 -7.05
CA LEU A 241 -4.79 -15.86 -5.76
C LEU A 241 -4.05 -14.52 -5.97
N TRP A 242 -3.38 -14.38 -7.12
CA TRP A 242 -2.52 -13.23 -7.45
C TRP A 242 -3.20 -12.13 -8.29
N ARG A 243 -4.35 -12.42 -8.91
CA ARG A 243 -5.04 -11.49 -9.84
C ARG A 243 -5.46 -10.16 -9.20
N LEU A 244 -5.60 -10.12 -7.88
CA LEU A 244 -5.94 -8.92 -7.11
C LEU A 244 -4.72 -8.05 -6.74
N GLU A 245 -3.50 -8.49 -7.01
CA GLU A 245 -2.25 -7.77 -6.65
C GLU A 245 -1.52 -7.17 -7.88
N GLY A 246 -2.09 -7.28 -9.09
CA GLY A 246 -1.51 -6.73 -10.31
C GLY A 246 -1.16 -5.24 -10.20
N PRO A 247 -2.09 -4.38 -9.76
CA PRO A 247 -1.82 -2.96 -9.50
C PRO A 247 -0.74 -2.74 -8.43
N SER A 248 -0.79 -3.45 -7.30
CA SER A 248 0.22 -3.36 -6.23
C SER A 248 1.62 -3.75 -6.72
N LYS A 249 1.72 -4.79 -7.56
CA LYS A 249 2.97 -5.22 -8.20
C LYS A 249 3.55 -4.10 -9.07
N LEU A 250 2.74 -3.52 -9.95
CA LEU A 250 3.19 -2.42 -10.82
C LEU A 250 3.63 -1.20 -10.01
N GLN A 251 2.92 -0.88 -8.94
CA GLN A 251 3.31 0.18 -8.00
C GLN A 251 4.65 -0.14 -7.31
N ALA A 252 4.86 -1.36 -6.85
CA ALA A 252 6.11 -1.75 -6.18
C ALA A 252 7.31 -1.60 -7.13
N LEU A 253 7.14 -2.01 -8.39
CA LEU A 253 8.19 -1.93 -9.42
C LEU A 253 8.46 -0.50 -9.89
N SER A 254 7.47 0.41 -9.83
CA SER A 254 7.63 1.82 -10.21
C SER A 254 8.35 2.63 -9.14
N LEU A 255 8.15 2.31 -7.85
CA LEU A 255 8.80 3.00 -6.73
C LEU A 255 10.33 2.81 -6.74
N SER A 256 10.83 1.62 -7.06
CA SER A 256 12.28 1.35 -7.12
C SER A 256 13.03 2.19 -8.17
N ARG A 257 12.34 2.67 -9.21
CA ARG A 257 12.93 3.57 -10.22
C ARG A 257 13.06 5.02 -9.72
N LEU A 258 12.20 5.46 -8.80
CA LEU A 258 12.24 6.82 -8.26
C LEU A 258 13.39 7.01 -7.25
N GLU A 259 13.70 5.99 -6.46
CA GLU A 259 14.84 6.03 -5.52
C GLU A 259 16.19 6.00 -6.24
N THR A 260 16.31 5.25 -7.34
CA THR A 260 17.52 5.22 -8.19
C THR A 260 17.67 6.49 -9.04
N GLY A 261 16.58 7.06 -9.56
CA GLY A 261 16.61 8.32 -10.32
C GLY A 261 16.90 9.58 -9.49
N LYS A 262 16.65 9.58 -8.18
CA LYS A 262 17.08 10.66 -7.27
C LYS A 262 18.60 10.66 -7.04
N ALA A 263 19.23 9.49 -7.01
CA ALA A 263 20.70 9.36 -6.88
C ALA A 263 21.45 9.85 -8.14
N GLU A 264 20.87 9.70 -9.33
CA GLU A 264 21.47 10.18 -10.58
C GLU A 264 21.27 11.70 -10.81
N ARG A 265 20.36 12.34 -10.06
CA ARG A 265 20.05 13.77 -10.17
C ARG A 265 20.76 14.67 -9.14
N GLU A 266 21.82 14.20 -8.47
CA GLU A 266 22.80 15.10 -7.85
C GLU A 266 23.86 15.51 -8.89
N PRO A 267 23.80 16.72 -9.48
CA PRO A 267 24.85 17.16 -10.36
C PRO A 267 26.00 17.69 -9.51
N ARG A 268 27.19 17.10 -9.71
CA ARG A 268 28.52 17.68 -9.47
C ARG A 268 28.47 19.17 -9.15
N ARG A 269 28.42 19.52 -7.86
CA ARG A 269 28.69 20.89 -7.40
C ARG A 269 29.98 20.92 -6.60
N ARG A 270 30.97 21.54 -7.26
CA ARG A 270 32.12 22.28 -6.72
C ARG A 270 33.36 21.48 -6.32
N SER A 271 34.27 21.36 -7.29
CA SER A 271 35.70 21.57 -7.07
C SER A 271 36.23 22.64 -8.04
N SER A 272 35.76 23.89 -7.90
CA SER A 272 36.56 25.04 -8.35
C SER A 272 37.55 25.36 -7.25
N GLY A 273 38.65 24.59 -7.22
CA GLY A 273 39.83 24.94 -6.46
C GLY A 273 40.46 26.18 -7.06
N LEU A 274 40.56 27.23 -6.25
CA LEU A 274 41.50 28.31 -6.44
C LEU A 274 42.90 27.74 -6.68
N VAL A 275 43.57 28.20 -7.74
CA VAL A 275 45.01 28.18 -7.85
C VAL A 275 45.44 29.61 -8.16
N HIS A 276 46.41 30.05 -7.36
CA HIS A 276 47.06 31.36 -7.33
C HIS A 276 47.53 31.88 -8.69
#